data_AF-A0A8J4Y1P6-F1
#
_entry.id   AF-A0A8J4Y1P6-F1
#
_cell.length_a   1.000
_cell.length_b   1.000
_cell.length_c   1.000
_cell.angle_alpha   90.00
_cell.angle_beta   90.00
_cell.angle_gamma   90.00
#
_symmetry.space_group_name_H-M   'P 1'
#
loop_
_entity.id
_entity.type
_entity.pdbx_description
1 polymer ?
#
loop_
_entity_poly.entity_id
_entity_poly.type
_entity_poly.pdbx_seq_one_letter_code
_entity_poly.pdbx_strand_id
1 'polypeptide(L)'
;MAREDEEEEEERKGEEEEEEEEEEEEEEEEEGEERRRRRFAYLGHVISHDMTDDDDIIKQTTKLLVVGNTLQRKFSYCSREVKMELFRNHCYSIYCNSLWSQYKVATMNCLKVCHNDILKRLLGLPRWCSSSLAFARNGVNNLDVIRRHSVFSLRSKVELSANSIITSVRQSSAYVCGPIQQRWLGLLFVQNVG
;
A
#
# COMPACT_ATOMS: atom_id res chain seq x y z
N MET A 1 22.55 -3.70 -55.78
CA MET A 1 22.43 -5.14 -55.46
C MET A 1 22.86 -5.40 -54.04
N ALA A 2 24.10 -5.82 -53.72
CA ALA A 2 24.40 -6.27 -52.34
C ALA A 2 24.20 -5.26 -51.18
N ARG A 3 24.14 -3.95 -51.45
CA ARG A 3 23.85 -2.91 -50.44
C ARG A 3 22.37 -2.55 -50.32
N GLU A 4 21.62 -2.69 -51.41
CA GLU A 4 20.17 -2.43 -51.43
C GLU A 4 19.43 -3.60 -50.77
N ASP A 5 19.95 -4.81 -50.93
CA ASP A 5 19.42 -6.01 -50.27
C ASP A 5 19.68 -6.01 -48.74
N GLU A 6 20.75 -5.36 -48.26
CA GLU A 6 21.04 -5.17 -46.83
C GLU A 6 20.18 -4.07 -46.20
N GLU A 7 19.93 -2.95 -46.90
CA GLU A 7 19.02 -1.89 -46.43
C GLU A 7 17.57 -2.38 -46.37
N GLU A 8 17.09 -3.17 -47.35
CA GLU A 8 15.75 -3.78 -47.29
C GLU A 8 15.62 -4.81 -46.15
N GLU A 9 16.70 -5.53 -45.81
CA GLU A 9 16.68 -6.49 -44.69
C GLU A 9 16.74 -5.78 -43.33
N GLU A 10 17.42 -4.63 -43.23
CA GLU A 10 17.40 -3.78 -42.02
C GLU A 10 16.07 -3.04 -41.85
N GLU A 11 15.47 -2.48 -42.91
CA GLU A 11 14.13 -1.87 -42.84
C GLU A 11 13.08 -2.89 -42.43
N ARG A 12 13.12 -4.10 -42.99
CA ARG A 12 12.18 -5.16 -42.64
C ARG A 12 12.33 -5.69 -41.22
N LYS A 13 13.55 -5.73 -40.68
CA LYS A 13 13.79 -6.04 -39.26
C LYS A 13 13.31 -4.92 -38.34
N GLY A 14 13.45 -3.66 -38.76
CA GLY A 14 12.91 -2.52 -38.03
C GLY A 14 11.39 -2.54 -37.97
N GLU A 15 10.72 -2.87 -39.08
CA GLU A 15 9.26 -3.02 -39.12
C GLU A 15 8.76 -4.20 -38.26
N GLU A 16 9.47 -5.33 -38.24
CA GLU A 16 9.12 -6.48 -37.37
C GLU A 16 9.33 -6.16 -35.88
N GLU A 17 10.39 -5.42 -35.51
CA GLU A 17 10.61 -4.98 -34.11
C GLU A 17 9.58 -3.93 -33.65
N GLU A 18 9.17 -2.99 -34.52
CA GLU A 18 8.10 -2.02 -34.20
C GLU A 18 6.72 -2.69 -34.05
N GLU A 19 6.40 -3.69 -34.89
CA GLU A 19 5.15 -4.47 -34.75
C GLU A 19 5.13 -5.30 -33.45
N GLU A 20 6.25 -5.91 -33.04
CA GLU A 20 6.34 -6.64 -31.76
C GLU A 20 6.19 -5.70 -30.54
N GLU A 21 6.79 -4.49 -30.59
CA GLU A 21 6.63 -3.50 -29.51
C GLU A 21 5.18 -2.96 -29.42
N GLU A 22 4.51 -2.72 -30.56
CA GLU A 22 3.11 -2.30 -30.57
C GLU A 22 2.16 -3.40 -30.05
N GLU A 23 2.39 -4.67 -30.40
CA GLU A 23 1.62 -5.81 -29.87
C GLU A 23 1.80 -5.97 -28.35
N GLU A 24 3.02 -5.83 -27.83
CA GLU A 24 3.27 -5.88 -26.38
C GLU A 24 2.58 -4.70 -25.64
N GLU A 25 2.61 -3.49 -26.20
CA GLU A 25 1.90 -2.34 -25.62
C GLU A 25 0.38 -2.51 -25.63
N GLU A 26 -0.21 -3.03 -26.71
CA GLU A 26 -1.64 -3.33 -26.80
C GLU A 26 -2.07 -4.42 -25.80
N GLU A 27 -1.27 -5.49 -25.65
CA GLU A 27 -1.52 -6.53 -24.65
C GLU A 27 -1.45 -5.98 -23.22
N GLU A 28 -0.47 -5.12 -22.90
CA GLU A 28 -0.36 -4.47 -21.58
C GLU A 28 -1.55 -3.51 -21.31
N GLU A 29 -2.02 -2.78 -22.33
CA GLU A 29 -3.20 -1.91 -22.21
C GLU A 29 -4.49 -2.70 -22.00
N GLU A 30 -4.72 -3.78 -22.78
CA GLU A 30 -5.89 -4.66 -22.62
C GLU A 30 -5.89 -5.37 -21.26
N GLU A 31 -4.74 -5.92 -20.83
CA GLU A 31 -4.60 -6.49 -19.49
C GLU A 31 -4.86 -5.44 -18.40
N GLY A 32 -4.39 -4.21 -18.62
CA GLY A 32 -4.61 -3.06 -17.76
C GLY A 32 -6.09 -2.70 -17.62
N GLU A 33 -6.83 -2.65 -18.72
CA GLU A 33 -8.26 -2.39 -18.76
C GLU A 33 -9.08 -3.52 -18.13
N GLU A 34 -8.73 -4.78 -18.40
CA GLU A 34 -9.40 -5.94 -17.82
C GLU A 34 -9.19 -6.01 -16.31
N ARG A 35 -7.95 -5.76 -15.87
CA ARG A 35 -7.58 -5.63 -14.46
C ARG A 35 -8.33 -4.48 -13.79
N ARG A 36 -8.71 -3.43 -14.53
CA ARG A 36 -9.54 -2.32 -14.05
C ARG A 36 -11.02 -2.69 -13.95
N ARG A 37 -11.56 -3.48 -14.88
CA ARG A 37 -12.94 -4.01 -14.83
C ARG A 37 -13.16 -5.01 -13.68
N ARG A 38 -12.12 -5.73 -13.25
CA ARG A 38 -12.17 -6.74 -12.17
C ARG A 38 -12.05 -6.19 -10.75
N ARG A 39 -12.00 -4.87 -10.55
CA ARG A 39 -11.89 -4.21 -9.25
C ARG A 39 -13.17 -3.45 -8.90
N PHE A 40 -13.71 -3.70 -7.71
CA PHE A 40 -14.88 -3.00 -7.22
C PHE A 40 -14.52 -2.11 -6.03
N ALA A 41 -14.82 -0.82 -6.11
CA ALA A 41 -14.61 0.11 -5.00
C ALA A 41 -15.88 0.20 -4.14
N TYR A 42 -15.81 -0.24 -2.89
CA TYR A 42 -16.90 -0.13 -1.93
C TYR A 42 -16.50 0.76 -0.75
N LEU A 43 -17.22 1.87 -0.56
CA LEU A 43 -16.95 2.86 0.49
C LEU A 43 -15.48 3.33 0.54
N GLY A 44 -14.80 3.29 -0.61
CA GLY A 44 -13.38 3.68 -0.73
C GLY A 44 -12.36 2.55 -0.50
N HIS A 45 -12.79 1.34 -0.12
CA HIS A 45 -11.94 0.14 -0.10
C HIS A 45 -12.04 -0.61 -1.44
N VAL A 46 -10.92 -1.09 -1.95
CA VAL A 46 -10.87 -1.86 -3.21
C VAL A 46 -11.04 -3.34 -2.89
N ILE A 47 -12.06 -3.95 -3.48
CA ILE A 47 -12.30 -5.40 -3.44
C ILE A 47 -11.87 -5.96 -4.80
N SER A 48 -10.86 -6.81 -4.77
CA SER A 48 -10.34 -7.48 -5.96
C SER A 48 -10.94 -8.88 -6.09
N HIS A 49 -11.12 -9.36 -7.32
CA HIS A 49 -11.72 -10.67 -7.62
C HIS A 49 -10.93 -11.85 -7.03
N ASP A 50 -9.61 -11.71 -6.95
CA ASP A 50 -8.68 -12.67 -6.34
C ASP A 50 -8.71 -12.64 -4.79
N MET A 51 -9.58 -11.81 -4.20
CA MET A 51 -9.71 -11.59 -2.75
C MET A 51 -8.39 -11.14 -2.09
N THR A 52 -7.50 -10.50 -2.86
CA THR A 52 -6.28 -9.90 -2.33
C THR A 52 -6.48 -8.43 -1.97
N ASP A 53 -5.73 -7.97 -0.97
CA ASP A 53 -5.72 -6.59 -0.50
C ASP A 53 -4.64 -5.74 -1.21
N ASP A 54 -3.87 -6.33 -2.12
CA ASP A 54 -2.70 -5.69 -2.74
C ASP A 54 -3.07 -4.38 -3.45
N ASP A 55 -4.19 -4.36 -4.16
CA ASP A 55 -4.65 -3.18 -4.88
C ASP A 55 -5.08 -2.03 -3.95
N ASP A 56 -5.71 -2.35 -2.83
CA ASP A 56 -6.07 -1.36 -1.83
C ASP A 56 -4.82 -0.80 -1.13
N ILE A 57 -3.83 -1.65 -0.85
CA ILE A 57 -2.54 -1.22 -0.27
C ILE A 57 -1.79 -0.32 -1.26
N ILE A 58 -1.73 -0.68 -2.55
CA ILE A 58 -1.10 0.15 -3.59
C ILE A 58 -1.80 1.50 -3.69
N LYS A 59 -3.14 1.50 -3.71
CA LYS A 59 -3.94 2.75 -3.70
C LYS A 59 -3.61 3.64 -2.50
N GLN A 60 -3.55 3.08 -1.28
CA GLN A 60 -3.19 3.85 -0.09
C GLN A 60 -1.72 4.32 -0.15
N THR A 61 -0.82 3.53 -0.74
CA THR A 61 0.59 3.89 -0.94
C THR A 61 0.73 5.09 -1.86
N THR A 62 0.04 5.09 -3.01
CA THR A 62 0.02 6.21 -3.95
C THR A 62 -0.54 7.48 -3.29
N LYS A 63 -1.65 7.35 -2.54
CA LYS A 63 -2.21 8.46 -1.76
C LYS A 63 -1.19 9.02 -0.78
N LEU A 64 -0.47 8.15 -0.08
CA LEU A 64 0.54 8.54 0.90
C LEU A 64 1.73 9.25 0.22
N LEU A 65 2.17 8.81 -0.95
CA LEU A 65 3.21 9.47 -1.76
C LEU A 65 2.79 10.90 -2.16
N VAL A 66 1.55 11.06 -2.66
CA VAL A 66 1.01 12.38 -3.05
C VAL A 66 0.99 13.33 -1.85
N VAL A 67 0.49 12.84 -0.70
CA VAL A 67 0.49 13.59 0.55
C VAL A 67 1.91 13.96 0.98
N GLY A 68 2.84 13.01 1.00
CA GLY A 68 4.22 13.25 1.41
C GLY A 68 4.93 14.29 0.56
N ASN A 69 4.77 14.21 -0.76
CA ASN A 69 5.29 15.21 -1.70
C ASN A 69 4.65 16.59 -1.48
N THR A 70 3.34 16.63 -1.20
CA THR A 70 2.63 17.88 -0.89
C THR A 70 3.15 18.50 0.40
N LEU A 71 3.33 17.70 1.45
CA LEU A 71 3.87 18.15 2.73
C LEU A 71 5.27 18.72 2.58
N GLN A 72 6.14 18.00 1.86
CA GLN A 72 7.51 18.44 1.61
C GLN A 72 7.55 19.77 0.85
N ARG A 73 6.73 19.94 -0.20
CA ARG A 73 6.74 21.16 -1.02
C ARG A 73 6.15 22.37 -0.31
N LYS A 74 5.01 22.20 0.38
CA LYS A 74 4.26 23.32 0.98
C LYS A 74 4.76 23.70 2.36
N PHE A 75 5.32 22.76 3.12
CA PHE A 75 5.69 22.95 4.52
C PHE A 75 7.19 22.69 4.78
N SER A 76 8.04 22.83 3.75
CA SER A 76 9.49 22.68 3.86
C SER A 76 10.11 23.63 4.90
N TYR A 77 9.62 24.87 4.97
CA TYR A 77 10.13 25.92 5.86
C TYR A 77 9.48 25.95 7.25
N CYS A 78 8.52 25.07 7.53
CA CYS A 78 7.85 25.03 8.83
C CYS A 78 8.77 24.46 9.93
N SER A 79 8.44 24.78 11.19
CA SER A 79 9.15 24.24 12.34
C SER A 79 9.03 22.72 12.40
N ARG A 80 9.95 22.08 13.12
CA ARG A 80 9.96 20.62 13.27
C ARG A 80 8.67 20.11 13.91
N GLU A 81 8.14 20.82 14.89
CA GLU A 81 6.93 20.48 15.63
C GLU A 81 5.72 20.45 14.70
N VAL A 82 5.56 21.48 13.86
CA VAL A 82 4.49 21.57 12.86
C VAL A 82 4.59 20.42 11.85
N LYS A 83 5.81 20.11 11.38
CA LYS A 83 6.04 18.98 10.47
C LYS A 83 5.64 17.65 11.10
N MET A 84 5.93 17.43 12.38
CA MET A 84 5.53 16.20 13.07
C MET A 84 4.01 16.09 13.20
N GLU A 85 3.33 17.20 13.46
CA GLU A 85 1.87 17.19 13.56
C GLU A 85 1.19 16.94 12.21
N LEU A 86 1.68 17.58 11.16
CA LEU A 86 1.24 17.30 9.78
C LEU A 86 1.49 15.84 9.40
N PHE A 87 2.64 15.28 9.77
CA PHE A 87 2.95 13.89 9.53
C PHE A 87 1.96 12.96 10.26
N ARG A 88 1.69 13.18 11.55
CA ARG A 88 0.71 12.37 12.31
C ARG A 88 -0.67 12.43 11.68
N ASN A 89 -1.16 13.63 11.36
CA ASN A 89 -2.52 13.80 10.85
C ASN A 89 -2.72 13.19 9.46
N HIS A 90 -1.75 13.37 8.56
CA HIS A 90 -1.90 12.94 7.17
C HIS A 90 -1.31 11.57 6.87
N CYS A 91 -0.26 11.13 7.57
CA CYS A 91 0.41 9.86 7.29
C CYS A 91 -0.10 8.70 8.16
N TYR A 92 -0.82 8.96 9.26
CA TYR A 92 -1.43 7.89 10.07
C TYR A 92 -2.81 7.48 9.58
N SER A 93 -3.47 8.34 8.78
CA SER A 93 -4.83 8.15 8.28
C SER A 93 -4.89 7.20 7.08
N ILE A 94 -4.35 5.98 7.26
CA ILE A 94 -4.39 4.91 6.27
C ILE A 94 -5.74 4.20 6.38
N TYR A 95 -6.59 4.42 5.37
CA TYR A 95 -7.97 3.93 5.38
C TYR A 95 -8.01 2.40 5.32
N CYS A 96 -8.94 1.80 6.08
CA CYS A 96 -9.18 0.35 6.14
C CYS A 96 -7.96 -0.56 6.36
N ASN A 97 -6.84 -0.03 6.87
CA ASN A 97 -5.62 -0.83 7.05
C ASN A 97 -5.76 -2.03 8.01
N SER A 98 -6.79 -2.00 8.85
CA SER A 98 -7.17 -3.07 9.77
C SER A 98 -7.91 -4.22 9.09
N LEU A 99 -8.43 -4.04 7.87
CA LEU A 99 -9.13 -5.08 7.11
C LEU A 99 -8.18 -5.96 6.30
N TRP A 100 -6.96 -5.47 6.03
CA TRP A 100 -5.98 -6.19 5.23
C TRP A 100 -5.53 -7.48 5.91
N SER A 101 -5.78 -8.60 5.24
CA SER A 101 -5.51 -9.96 5.73
C SER A 101 -4.67 -10.77 4.75
N GLN A 102 -4.89 -10.59 3.44
CA GLN A 102 -4.30 -11.34 2.35
C GLN A 102 -3.60 -10.39 1.38
N TYR A 103 -2.27 -10.31 1.46
CA TYR A 103 -1.48 -9.43 0.61
C TYR A 103 -0.06 -9.96 0.45
N LYS A 104 0.62 -9.54 -0.62
CA LYS A 104 2.04 -9.83 -0.82
C LYS A 104 2.89 -9.03 0.16
N VAL A 105 3.92 -9.68 0.70
CA VAL A 105 4.90 -9.04 1.61
C VAL A 105 5.59 -7.85 0.91
N ALA A 106 5.88 -7.98 -0.39
CA ALA A 106 6.46 -6.92 -1.20
C ALA A 106 5.61 -5.64 -1.22
N THR A 107 4.30 -5.77 -1.39
CA THR A 107 3.36 -4.63 -1.42
C THR A 107 3.32 -3.92 -0.06
N MET A 108 3.27 -4.69 1.03
CA MET A 108 3.32 -4.12 2.38
C MET A 108 4.65 -3.43 2.67
N ASN A 109 5.76 -4.00 2.20
CA ASN A 109 7.09 -3.41 2.32
C ASN A 109 7.19 -2.09 1.54
N CYS A 110 6.58 -2.01 0.35
CA CYS A 110 6.51 -0.77 -0.41
C CYS A 110 5.81 0.34 0.37
N LEU A 111 4.65 0.07 0.97
CA LEU A 111 3.94 1.03 1.84
C LEU A 111 4.81 1.45 3.03
N LYS A 112 5.51 0.50 3.66
CA LYS A 112 6.41 0.76 4.79
C LYS A 112 7.58 1.66 4.41
N VAL A 113 8.22 1.38 3.28
CA VAL A 113 9.32 2.20 2.75
C VAL A 113 8.82 3.60 2.43
N CYS A 114 7.69 3.72 1.75
CA CYS A 114 7.03 5.01 1.46
C CYS A 114 6.80 5.83 2.74
N HIS A 115 6.17 5.24 3.75
CA HIS A 115 5.89 5.92 5.02
C HIS A 115 7.18 6.39 5.72
N ASN A 116 8.22 5.55 5.74
CA ASN A 116 9.51 5.89 6.33
C ASN A 116 10.23 7.01 5.56
N ASP A 117 10.18 6.96 4.23
CA ASP A 117 10.81 7.94 3.36
C ASP A 117 10.16 9.31 3.47
N ILE A 118 8.84 9.40 3.64
CA ILE A 118 8.15 10.68 3.83
C ILE A 118 8.64 11.38 5.10
N LEU A 119 8.76 10.66 6.22
CA LEU A 119 9.28 11.26 7.46
C LEU A 119 10.71 11.78 7.25
N LYS A 120 11.58 10.98 6.63
CA LYS A 120 12.98 11.36 6.37
C LYS A 120 13.04 12.60 5.46
N ARG A 121 12.26 12.62 4.38
CA ARG A 121 12.20 13.75 3.43
C ARG A 121 11.68 15.02 4.09
N LEU A 122 10.63 14.92 4.90
CA LEU A 122 10.04 16.06 5.60
C LEU A 122 11.01 16.70 6.60
N LEU A 123 11.84 15.88 7.24
CA LEU A 123 12.87 16.30 8.19
C LEU A 123 14.24 16.61 7.55
N GLY A 124 14.41 16.41 6.24
CA GLY A 124 15.69 16.58 5.56
C GLY A 124 16.76 15.58 6.01
N LEU A 125 16.38 14.39 6.48
CA LEU A 125 17.31 13.36 6.92
C LEU A 125 17.92 12.60 5.74
N PRO A 126 19.20 12.19 5.82
CA PRO A 126 19.82 11.34 4.80
C PRO A 126 19.10 10.00 4.63
N ARG A 127 19.13 9.45 3.41
CA ARG A 127 18.45 8.17 3.09
C ARG A 127 18.96 6.99 3.90
N TRP A 128 20.26 6.95 4.18
CA TRP A 128 20.95 5.90 4.94
C TRP A 128 20.75 6.02 6.46
N CYS A 129 20.08 7.06 6.94
CA CYS A 129 19.74 7.17 8.36
C CYS A 129 18.75 6.07 8.75
N SER A 130 18.96 5.47 9.93
CA SER A 130 18.05 4.45 10.47
C SER A 130 16.64 5.01 10.61
N SER A 131 15.70 4.40 9.90
CA SER A 131 14.28 4.80 9.95
C SER A 131 13.74 4.65 11.37
N SER A 132 13.99 3.50 12.03
CA SER A 132 13.53 3.27 13.40
C SER A 132 14.06 4.32 14.38
N LEU A 133 15.32 4.74 14.23
CA LEU A 133 15.90 5.81 15.04
C LEU A 133 15.26 7.17 14.74
N ALA A 134 14.93 7.45 13.47
CA ALA A 134 14.21 8.65 13.09
C ALA A 134 12.82 8.69 13.76
N PHE A 135 12.06 7.60 13.75
CA PHE A 135 10.76 7.55 14.44
C PHE A 135 10.92 7.76 15.96
N ALA A 136 11.87 7.07 16.60
CA ALA A 136 12.10 7.16 18.03
C ALA A 136 12.50 8.58 18.48
N ARG A 137 13.47 9.21 17.80
CA ARG A 137 13.96 10.56 18.14
C ARG A 137 12.91 11.66 17.94
N ASN A 138 11.91 11.42 17.10
CA ASN A 138 10.85 12.37 16.80
C ASN A 138 9.55 12.07 17.56
N GLY A 139 9.49 11.01 18.37
CA GLY A 139 8.29 10.65 19.13
C GLY A 139 7.09 10.40 18.21
N VAL A 140 7.32 9.71 17.10
CA VAL A 140 6.27 9.35 16.13
C VAL A 140 6.23 7.83 15.95
N ASN A 141 5.03 7.29 15.83
CA ASN A 141 4.75 5.90 15.53
C ASN A 141 5.14 5.56 14.08
N ASN A 142 5.70 4.38 13.90
CA ASN A 142 5.93 3.77 12.59
C ASN A 142 4.65 3.08 12.08
N LEU A 143 4.68 2.64 10.81
CA LEU A 143 3.55 1.96 10.16
C LEU A 143 3.05 0.75 10.96
N ASP A 144 3.95 -0.06 11.52
CA ASP A 144 3.58 -1.27 12.25
C ASP A 144 2.78 -0.93 13.52
N VAL A 145 3.15 0.15 14.23
CA VAL A 145 2.42 0.65 15.40
C VAL A 145 1.04 1.21 15.00
N ILE A 146 0.97 2.00 13.92
CA ILE A 146 -0.29 2.56 13.40
C ILE A 146 -1.28 1.45 13.03
N ARG A 147 -0.79 0.41 12.35
CA ARG A 147 -1.59 -0.75 11.96
C ARG A 147 -2.09 -1.52 13.18
N ARG A 148 -1.20 -1.81 14.14
CA ARG A 148 -1.60 -2.48 15.40
C ARG A 148 -2.67 -1.70 16.16
N HIS A 149 -2.54 -0.38 16.24
CA HIS A 149 -3.54 0.46 16.88
C HIS A 149 -4.89 0.41 16.15
N SER A 150 -4.88 0.48 14.81
CA SER A 150 -6.09 0.41 13.99
C SER A 150 -6.80 -0.95 14.13
N VAL A 151 -6.03 -2.04 14.07
CA VAL A 151 -6.53 -3.41 14.27
C VAL A 151 -7.12 -3.58 15.66
N PHE A 152 -6.39 -3.17 16.71
CA PHE A 152 -6.87 -3.26 18.09
C PHE A 152 -8.18 -2.48 18.27
N SER A 153 -8.22 -1.23 17.80
CA SER A 153 -9.42 -0.38 17.93
C SER A 153 -10.63 -1.00 17.24
N LEU A 154 -10.48 -1.50 16.01
CA LEU A 154 -11.57 -2.15 15.28
C LEU A 154 -12.01 -3.45 15.98
N ARG A 155 -11.06 -4.31 16.33
CA ARG A 155 -11.33 -5.58 17.01
C ARG A 155 -12.08 -5.36 18.32
N SER A 156 -11.62 -4.46 19.18
CA SER A 156 -12.29 -4.14 20.44
C SER A 156 -13.72 -3.63 20.23
N LYS A 157 -13.94 -2.80 19.20
CA LYS A 157 -15.29 -2.34 18.85
C LYS A 157 -16.20 -3.48 18.40
N VAL A 158 -15.69 -4.41 17.59
CA VAL A 158 -16.44 -5.60 17.15
C VAL A 158 -16.76 -6.51 18.34
N GLU A 159 -15.81 -6.72 19.25
CA GLU A 159 -15.98 -7.60 20.41
C GLU A 159 -16.96 -7.05 21.45
N LEU A 160 -17.00 -5.73 21.64
CA LEU A 160 -17.86 -5.04 22.59
C LEU A 160 -19.20 -4.59 21.99
N SER A 161 -19.43 -4.80 20.70
CA SER A 161 -20.65 -4.35 20.03
C SER A 161 -21.86 -5.13 20.51
N ALA A 162 -22.92 -4.41 20.91
CA ALA A 162 -24.23 -4.98 21.21
C ALA A 162 -25.12 -5.15 19.97
N ASN A 163 -24.64 -4.76 18.77
CA ASN A 163 -25.40 -4.87 17.54
C ASN A 163 -25.60 -6.35 17.17
N SER A 164 -26.85 -6.75 16.89
CA SER A 164 -27.20 -8.14 16.60
C SER A 164 -26.51 -8.68 15.36
N ILE A 165 -26.39 -7.89 14.30
CA ILE A 165 -25.71 -8.26 13.05
C ILE A 165 -24.22 -8.52 13.32
N ILE A 166 -23.55 -7.58 14.00
CA ILE A 166 -22.13 -7.72 14.35
C ILE A 166 -21.93 -8.94 15.27
N THR A 167 -22.85 -9.17 16.21
CA THR A 167 -22.81 -10.33 17.10
C THR A 167 -22.93 -11.63 16.32
N SER A 168 -23.86 -11.71 15.36
CA SER A 168 -24.02 -12.86 14.48
C SER A 168 -22.78 -13.10 13.62
N VAL A 169 -22.17 -12.05 13.05
CA VAL A 169 -20.91 -12.16 12.30
C VAL A 169 -19.78 -12.65 13.22
N ARG A 170 -19.64 -12.09 14.42
CA ARG A 170 -18.63 -12.49 15.41
C ARG A 170 -18.77 -13.96 15.83
N GLN A 171 -20.00 -14.45 15.95
CA GLN A 171 -20.30 -15.85 16.30
C GLN A 171 -20.17 -16.80 15.10
N SER A 172 -20.05 -16.29 13.88
CA SER A 172 -19.91 -17.11 12.69
C SER A 172 -18.52 -17.77 12.60
N SER A 173 -18.46 -18.93 11.96
CA SER A 173 -17.20 -19.61 11.65
C SER A 173 -16.27 -18.76 10.78
N ALA A 174 -16.83 -17.90 9.93
CA ALA A 174 -16.09 -16.98 9.07
C ALA A 174 -15.27 -15.97 9.88
N TYR A 175 -15.74 -15.52 11.04
CA TYR A 175 -14.98 -14.63 11.92
C TYR A 175 -13.93 -15.40 12.73
N VAL A 176 -14.31 -16.53 13.34
CA VAL A 176 -13.42 -17.29 14.23
C VAL A 176 -12.24 -17.91 13.49
N CYS A 177 -12.50 -18.52 12.33
CA CYS A 177 -11.48 -19.22 11.54
C CYS A 177 -10.93 -18.38 10.38
N GLY A 178 -11.44 -17.16 10.18
CA GLY A 178 -11.13 -16.34 9.02
C GLY A 178 -9.67 -15.84 8.98
N PRO A 179 -9.15 -15.55 7.78
CA PRO A 179 -7.80 -15.03 7.59
C PRO A 179 -7.58 -13.68 8.30
N ILE A 180 -8.64 -12.86 8.41
CA ILE A 180 -8.60 -11.58 9.11
C ILE A 180 -8.29 -11.74 10.60
N GLN A 181 -8.94 -12.71 11.26
CA GLN A 181 -8.72 -12.98 12.68
C GLN A 181 -7.31 -13.51 12.94
N GLN A 182 -6.84 -14.45 12.11
CA GLN A 182 -5.47 -14.94 12.18
C GLN A 182 -4.45 -13.81 12.01
N ARG A 183 -4.68 -12.91 11.05
CA ARG A 183 -3.82 -11.74 10.83
C ARG A 183 -3.84 -10.79 12.02
N TRP A 184 -5.01 -10.51 12.60
CA TRP A 184 -5.14 -9.66 13.77
C TRP A 184 -4.37 -10.23 14.96
N LEU A 185 -4.52 -11.53 15.21
CA LEU A 185 -3.78 -12.20 16.28
C LEU A 185 -2.27 -12.11 16.05
N GLY A 186 -1.78 -12.37 14.83
CA GLY A 186 -0.35 -12.27 14.51
C GLY A 186 0.23 -10.85 14.58
N LEU A 187 -0.59 -9.81 14.37
CA LEU A 187 -0.16 -8.42 14.52
C LEU A 187 -0.19 -7.95 15.98
N LEU A 188 -1.16 -8.39 16.78
CA LEU A 188 -1.34 -7.94 18.16
C LEU A 188 -0.49 -8.74 19.15
N PHE A 189 -0.39 -10.06 18.94
CA PHE A 189 0.30 -10.97 19.82
C PHE A 189 1.52 -11.51 19.09
N VAL A 190 2.70 -11.35 19.67
CA VAL A 190 3.91 -11.99 19.17
C VAL A 190 3.68 -13.49 19.28
N GLN A 191 3.61 -14.18 18.14
CA GLN A 191 3.68 -15.64 18.13
C GLN A 191 5.10 -16.00 18.58
N ASN A 192 5.27 -16.27 19.87
CA ASN A 192 6.39 -17.07 20.36
C ASN A 192 6.19 -18.47 19.79
N VAL A 193 6.69 -18.70 18.59
CA VAL A 193 6.94 -20.05 18.09
C VAL A 193 8.16 -20.53 18.87
N GLY A 194 7.91 -21.34 19.89
CA GLY A 194 8.93 -22.14 20.58
C GLY A 194 9.33 -23.35 19.76
#